data_AF-A0A385SYF8-F1
#
_entry.id   AF-A0A385SYF8-F1
#
_cell.length_a   1.000
_cell.length_b   1.000
_cell.length_c   1.000
_cell.angle_alpha   90.00
_cell.angle_beta   90.00
_cell.angle_gamma   90.00
#
_symmetry.space_group_name_H-M   'P 1'
#
loop_
_entity.id
_entity.type
_entity.pdbx_description
1 polymer ?
#
loop_
_entity_poly.entity_id
_entity_poly.type
_entity_poly.pdbx_seq_one_letter_code
_entity_poly.pdbx_strand_id
1 'polypeptide(L)'
;MDNMLDYNGYKGTVEFSLKDQVFYGQIFGINDTVMYEGSSVKELQKMFREAVDDYLETCKEMGKEPERAFKGSFNIRINPELHRLAALKAVAAKMSLNEFVENAIAGSLKSVESVSVRTKVSSKKSKSRS
;
A
#
# COMPACT_ATOMS: atom_id res chain seq x y z
N MET A 1 -3.91 -0.90 -7.78
CA MET A 1 -3.14 -1.60 -6.73
C MET A 1 -3.03 -3.10 -7.08
N ASP A 2 -2.69 -3.44 -8.33
CA ASP A 2 -2.75 -4.83 -8.83
C ASP A 2 -1.41 -5.58 -8.71
N ASN A 3 -0.40 -4.94 -8.10
CA ASN A 3 0.99 -5.40 -8.10
C ASN A 3 1.56 -5.67 -6.69
N MET A 4 0.71 -5.94 -5.71
CA MET A 4 1.17 -6.33 -4.36
C MET A 4 0.94 -7.81 -4.12
N LEU A 5 1.86 -8.43 -3.39
CA LEU A 5 1.67 -9.78 -2.89
C LEU A 5 0.72 -9.78 -1.70
N ASP A 6 -0.01 -10.87 -1.50
CA ASP A 6 -0.95 -11.03 -0.39
C ASP A 6 -0.82 -12.44 0.21
N TYR A 7 -0.63 -12.50 1.53
CA TYR A 7 -0.55 -13.75 2.28
C TYR A 7 -0.81 -13.49 3.77
N ASN A 8 -1.70 -14.29 4.37
CA ASN A 8 -2.06 -14.22 5.79
C ASN A 8 -2.50 -12.81 6.27
N GLY A 9 -3.14 -12.03 5.39
CA GLY A 9 -3.54 -10.65 5.69
C GLY A 9 -2.42 -9.61 5.62
N TYR A 10 -1.20 -10.02 5.28
CA TYR A 10 -0.08 -9.15 4.99
C TYR A 10 -0.01 -8.83 3.50
N LYS A 11 0.45 -7.62 3.19
CA LYS A 11 0.69 -7.18 1.83
C LYS A 11 2.18 -6.98 1.61
N GLY A 12 2.67 -7.27 0.41
CA GLY A 12 4.08 -7.13 0.06
C GLY A 12 4.28 -6.25 -1.17
N THR A 13 5.28 -5.36 -1.15
CA THR A 13 5.67 -4.60 -2.34
C THR A 13 6.37 -5.49 -3.37
N VAL A 14 6.37 -5.08 -4.64
CA VAL A 14 7.12 -5.75 -5.70
C VAL A 14 7.87 -4.70 -6.49
N GLU A 15 9.19 -4.75 -6.40
CA GLU A 15 10.12 -3.85 -7.06
C GLU A 15 11.19 -4.67 -7.78
N PHE A 16 11.86 -4.05 -8.76
CA PHE A 16 12.92 -4.72 -9.53
C PHE A 16 14.18 -3.84 -9.54
N SER A 17 15.31 -4.42 -9.13
CA SER A 17 16.62 -3.75 -9.20
C SER A 17 17.24 -4.03 -10.57
N LEU A 18 17.40 -3.00 -11.40
CA LEU A 18 18.15 -3.12 -12.65
C LEU A 18 19.65 -3.36 -12.40
N LYS A 19 20.17 -2.90 -11.27
CA LYS A 19 21.59 -3.04 -10.92
C LYS A 19 21.91 -4.49 -10.55
N ASP A 20 21.07 -5.08 -9.71
CA ASP A 20 21.31 -6.39 -9.12
C ASP A 20 20.55 -7.50 -9.88
N GLN A 21 19.69 -7.12 -10.84
CA GLN A 21 18.88 -8.02 -11.68
C GLN A 21 17.97 -8.96 -10.86
N VAL A 22 17.48 -8.48 -9.71
CA VAL A 22 16.59 -9.22 -8.82
C VAL A 22 15.29 -8.47 -8.55
N PHE A 23 14.22 -9.22 -8.29
CA PHE A 23 13.04 -8.66 -7.66
C PHE A 23 13.24 -8.58 -6.16
N TYR A 24 12.70 -7.52 -5.55
CA TYR A 24 12.70 -7.36 -4.11
C TYR A 24 11.41 -6.71 -3.64
N GLY A 25 11.15 -6.81 -2.34
CA GLY A 25 10.01 -6.18 -1.72
C GLY A 25 10.15 -6.17 -0.20
N GLN A 26 9.17 -5.55 0.43
CA GLN A 26 9.02 -5.56 1.88
C GLN A 26 7.57 -5.77 2.28
N ILE A 27 7.37 -6.32 3.47
CA ILE A 27 6.04 -6.39 4.08
C ILE A 27 5.54 -4.96 4.32
N PHE A 28 4.37 -4.65 3.77
CA PHE A 28 3.74 -3.36 3.85
C PHE A 28 2.79 -3.26 5.05
N GLY A 29 2.87 -2.13 5.76
CA GLY A 29 1.93 -1.79 6.82
C GLY A 29 2.28 -2.39 8.20
N ILE A 30 3.55 -2.72 8.41
CA ILE A 30 4.13 -3.02 9.72
C ILE A 30 5.27 -2.03 10.01
N ASN A 31 5.59 -1.76 11.26
CA ASN A 31 6.75 -0.93 11.63
C ASN A 31 8.08 -1.65 11.47
N ASP A 32 8.08 -2.99 11.50
CA ASP A 32 9.29 -3.78 11.32
C ASP A 32 9.71 -3.82 9.84
N THR A 33 10.99 -3.63 9.56
CA THR A 33 11.52 -3.74 8.20
C THR A 33 11.77 -5.21 7.87
N VAL A 34 10.80 -5.86 7.22
CA VAL A 34 10.92 -7.24 6.74
C VAL A 34 11.02 -7.25 5.22
N MET A 35 12.21 -7.54 4.70
CA MET A 35 12.51 -7.57 3.27
C MET A 35 12.59 -9.01 2.73
N TYR A 36 12.29 -9.16 1.46
CA TYR A 36 12.45 -10.42 0.71
C TYR A 36 12.87 -10.12 -0.72
N GLU A 37 13.54 -11.07 -1.35
CA GLU A 37 14.02 -10.95 -2.73
C GLU A 37 13.86 -12.27 -3.49
N GLY A 38 13.95 -12.22 -4.81
CA GLY A 38 13.88 -13.40 -5.65
C GLY A 38 14.32 -13.10 -7.09
N SER A 39 14.95 -14.08 -7.73
CA SER A 39 15.41 -13.99 -9.12
C SER A 39 14.27 -14.18 -10.14
N SER A 40 13.09 -14.57 -9.66
CA SER A 40 11.88 -14.70 -10.47
C SER A 40 10.64 -14.32 -9.67
N VAL A 41 9.54 -14.02 -10.36
CA VAL A 41 8.25 -13.75 -9.70
C VAL A 41 7.80 -14.91 -8.80
N LYS A 42 8.04 -16.15 -9.22
CA LYS A 42 7.68 -17.35 -8.45
C LYS A 42 8.51 -17.46 -7.17
N GLU A 43 9.80 -17.16 -7.26
CA GLU A 43 10.70 -17.15 -6.11
C GLU A 43 10.35 -16.01 -5.16
N LEU A 44 10.11 -14.81 -5.68
CA LEU A 44 9.67 -13.67 -4.87
C LEU A 44 8.39 -13.97 -4.07
N GLN A 45 7.41 -14.63 -4.70
CA GLN A 45 6.18 -15.06 -4.01
C GLN A 45 6.44 -16.07 -2.90
N LYS A 46 7.38 -17.00 -3.10
CA LYS A 46 7.79 -17.96 -2.08
C LYS A 46 8.49 -17.25 -0.92
N MET A 47 9.48 -16.42 -1.24
CA MET A 47 10.28 -15.67 -0.26
C MET A 47 9.42 -14.69 0.54
N PHE A 48 8.38 -14.11 -0.07
CA PHE A 48 7.40 -13.30 0.65
C PHE A 48 6.61 -14.12 1.70
N ARG A 49 6.16 -15.34 1.35
CA ARG A 49 5.43 -16.20 2.30
C ARG A 49 6.32 -16.61 3.47
N GLU A 50 7.55 -17.01 3.16
CA GLU A 50 8.57 -17.36 4.17
C GLU A 50 8.86 -16.16 5.07
N ALA A 51 9.08 -14.97 4.51
CA ALA A 51 9.29 -13.75 5.30
C ALA A 51 8.11 -13.38 6.21
N VAL A 52 6.86 -13.62 5.78
CA VAL A 52 5.68 -13.41 6.62
C VAL A 52 5.59 -14.46 7.74
N ASP A 53 5.85 -15.73 7.44
CA ASP A 53 5.81 -16.80 8.43
C ASP A 53 6.93 -16.61 9.48
N ASP A 54 8.14 -16.27 9.04
CA ASP A 54 9.28 -15.94 9.90
C ASP A 54 9.00 -14.71 10.79
N TYR A 55 8.34 -13.68 10.24
CA TYR A 55 7.92 -12.51 11.00
C TYR A 55 6.97 -12.89 12.14
N LEU A 56 5.96 -13.72 11.84
CA LEU A 56 4.97 -14.16 12.82
C LEU A 56 5.58 -15.06 13.90
N GLU A 57 6.49 -15.94 13.51
CA GLU A 57 7.25 -16.77 14.45
C GLU A 57 8.12 -15.91 15.37
N THR A 58 8.87 -14.96 14.81
CA THR A 58 9.70 -14.01 15.58
C THR A 58 8.84 -13.22 16.57
N CYS A 59 7.67 -12.71 16.16
CA CYS A 59 6.76 -12.02 17.07
C CYS A 59 6.33 -12.92 18.23
N LYS A 60 5.99 -14.18 17.94
CA LYS A 60 5.58 -15.17 18.95
C LYS A 60 6.71 -15.47 19.93
N GLU A 61 7.93 -15.69 19.45
CA GLU A 61 9.11 -15.95 20.29
C GLU A 61 9.44 -14.76 21.21
N MET A 62 9.26 -13.54 20.70
CA MET A 62 9.47 -12.30 21.47
C MET A 62 8.30 -11.95 22.41
N GLY A 63 7.20 -12.71 22.40
CA GLY A 63 5.98 -12.38 23.15
C GLY A 63 5.33 -11.06 22.70
N LYS A 64 5.57 -10.65 21.44
CA LYS A 64 5.01 -9.44 20.85
C LYS A 64 3.78 -9.80 20.01
N GLU A 65 2.74 -8.97 20.08
CA GLU A 65 1.64 -9.11 19.13
C GLU A 65 2.12 -8.68 17.73
N PRO A 66 1.96 -9.54 16.71
CA PRO A 66 2.34 -9.17 15.36
C PRO A 66 1.54 -7.96 14.88
N GLU A 67 2.24 -7.02 14.27
CA GLU A 67 1.59 -5.88 13.67
C GLU A 67 0.80 -6.36 12.47
N ARG A 68 -0.40 -5.80 12.31
CA ARG A 68 -1.22 -6.03 11.13
C ARG A 68 -1.47 -4.68 10.53
N ALA A 69 -1.33 -4.59 9.21
CA ALA A 69 -1.70 -3.41 8.49
C ALA A 69 -3.19 -3.11 8.72
N PHE A 70 -3.54 -1.82 8.83
CA PHE A 70 -4.93 -1.33 8.80
C PHE A 70 -5.81 -1.69 10.02
N LYS A 71 -5.30 -1.59 11.26
CA LYS A 71 -6.10 -1.77 12.51
C LYS A 71 -7.13 -0.65 12.79
N GLY A 72 -7.40 0.24 11.83
CA GLY A 72 -8.32 1.37 11.97
C GLY A 72 -7.78 2.57 12.77
N SER A 73 -6.62 2.46 13.41
CA SER A 73 -5.95 3.60 14.05
C SER A 73 -5.04 4.31 13.04
N PHE A 74 -5.29 5.61 12.82
CA PHE A 74 -4.53 6.43 11.88
C PHE A 74 -4.06 7.72 12.57
N ASN A 75 -2.93 7.63 13.26
CA ASN A 75 -2.31 8.76 13.93
C ASN A 75 -1.41 9.53 12.97
N ILE A 76 -1.79 10.76 12.63
CA ILE A 76 -1.03 11.62 11.72
C ILE A 76 -0.81 13.01 12.33
N ARG A 77 0.32 13.62 11.96
CA ARG A 77 0.56 15.04 12.18
C ARG A 77 0.20 15.80 10.92
N ILE A 78 -0.68 16.78 11.05
CA ILE A 78 -1.05 17.69 9.96
C ILE A 78 -0.79 19.14 10.39
N ASN A 79 -0.75 20.04 9.42
CA ASN A 79 -0.59 21.47 9.69
C ASN A 79 -1.65 21.95 10.71
N PRO A 80 -1.27 22.70 11.76
CA PRO A 80 -2.21 23.16 12.79
C PRO A 80 -3.41 23.95 12.26
N GLU A 81 -3.22 24.81 11.26
CA GLU A 81 -4.33 25.55 10.65
C GLU A 81 -5.26 24.64 9.85
N LEU A 82 -4.71 23.63 9.16
CA LEU A 82 -5.53 22.64 8.47
C LEU A 82 -6.37 21.83 9.47
N HIS A 83 -5.78 21.43 10.59
CA HIS A 83 -6.50 20.77 11.69
C HIS A 83 -7.63 21.66 12.22
N ARG A 84 -7.35 22.94 12.49
CA ARG A 84 -8.34 23.91 12.97
C ARG A 84 -9.51 24.04 12.00
N LEU A 85 -9.23 24.19 10.71
CA LEU A 85 -10.26 24.31 9.67
C LEU A 85 -11.09 23.01 9.53
N ALA A 86 -10.45 21.84 9.59
CA ALA A 86 -11.14 20.56 9.56
C ALA A 86 -12.07 20.38 10.76
N ALA A 87 -11.61 20.70 11.97
CA ALA A 87 -12.41 20.64 13.19
C ALA A 87 -13.63 21.56 13.14
N LEU A 88 -13.46 22.81 12.66
CA LEU A 88 -14.58 23.75 12.50
C LEU A 88 -15.62 23.25 11.48
N LYS A 89 -15.17 22.68 10.35
CA LYS A 89 -16.07 22.10 9.35
C LYS A 89 -16.83 20.88 9.88
N ALA A 90 -16.16 20.01 10.62
CA ALA A 90 -16.78 18.84 11.23
C ALA A 90 -17.93 19.25 12.19
N VAL A 91 -17.66 20.23 13.07
CA VAL A 91 -18.68 20.77 13.99
C VAL A 91 -19.86 21.39 13.24
N ALA A 92 -19.60 22.21 12.22
CA ALA A 92 -20.66 22.83 11.41
C ALA A 92 -21.55 21.79 10.70
N ALA A 93 -20.96 20.65 10.32
CA ALA A 93 -21.66 19.53 9.69
C ALA A 93 -22.22 18.50 10.68
N LYS A 94 -22.15 18.76 12.00
CA LYS A 94 -22.61 17.87 13.08
C LYS A 94 -22.00 16.46 13.04
N MET A 95 -20.73 16.36 12.65
CA MET A 95 -19.97 15.10 12.60
C MET A 95 -18.71 15.18 13.45
N SER A 96 -18.12 14.04 13.78
CA SER A 96 -16.82 14.01 14.45
C SER A 96 -15.69 14.41 13.49
N LEU A 97 -14.55 14.86 14.02
CA LEU A 97 -13.37 15.13 13.19
C LEU A 97 -12.89 13.87 12.47
N ASN A 98 -12.94 12.71 13.14
CA ASN A 98 -12.57 11.43 12.53
C ASN A 98 -13.48 11.09 11.35
N GLU A 99 -14.79 11.26 11.50
CA GLU A 99 -15.77 11.04 10.44
C GLU A 99 -15.58 12.01 9.27
N PHE A 100 -15.26 13.28 9.55
CA PHE A 100 -14.89 14.25 8.51
C PHE A 100 -13.65 13.81 7.72
N VAL A 101 -12.62 13.33 8.41
CA VAL A 101 -11.39 12.82 7.79
C VAL A 101 -11.67 11.55 6.99
N GLU A 102 -12.45 10.62 7.52
CA GLU A 102 -12.86 9.40 6.82
C GLU A 102 -13.63 9.71 5.53
N ASN A 103 -14.59 10.63 5.59
CA ASN A 103 -15.32 11.11 4.42
C ASN A 103 -14.40 11.76 3.37
N ALA A 104 -13.44 12.56 3.80
CA ALA A 104 -12.47 13.19 2.90
C ALA A 104 -11.58 12.13 2.21
N ILE A 105 -11.11 11.13 2.96
CA ILE A 105 -10.34 10.01 2.42
C ILE A 105 -11.19 9.21 1.43
N ALA A 106 -12.42 8.84 1.80
CA ALA A 106 -13.33 8.09 0.93
C ALA A 106 -13.66 8.85 -0.36
N GLY A 107 -13.86 10.17 -0.28
CA GLY A 107 -14.05 11.03 -1.45
C GLY A 107 -12.85 11.04 -2.38
N SER A 108 -11.62 11.10 -1.82
CA SER A 108 -10.39 11.06 -2.61
C SER A 108 -10.22 9.75 -3.37
N LEU A 109 -10.50 8.60 -2.74
CA LEU A 109 -10.36 7.28 -3.36
C LEU A 109 -11.32 7.09 -4.55
N LYS A 110 -12.56 7.56 -4.43
CA LYS A 110 -13.56 7.49 -5.52
C LYS A 110 -13.15 8.29 -6.76
N SER A 111 -12.40 9.39 -6.58
CA SER A 111 -11.93 10.20 -7.71
C SER A 111 -10.77 9.54 -8.48
N VAL A 112 -9.95 8.74 -7.80
CA VAL A 112 -8.77 8.07 -8.39
C VAL A 112 -9.16 6.93 -9.33
N GLU A 113 -10.28 6.24 -9.08
CA GLU A 113 -10.75 5.14 -9.93
C GLU A 113 -11.14 5.59 -11.36
N SER A 114 -11.50 6.86 -11.54
CA SER A 114 -11.91 7.41 -12.84
C SER A 114 -10.75 7.71 -13.81
N VAL A 115 -9.49 7.74 -13.34
CA VAL A 115 -8.34 8.19 -14.14
C VAL A 115 -7.60 7.04 -14.83
N SER A 116 -7.72 5.79 -14.35
CA SER A 116 -6.90 4.67 -14.83
C SER A 116 -7.31 4.08 -16.20
N VAL A 117 -8.35 4.59 -16.86
CA VAL A 117 -8.88 4.02 -18.12
C VAL A 117 -8.31 4.68 -19.39
N ARG A 118 -7.52 5.77 -19.31
CA ARG A 118 -7.16 6.56 -20.51
C ARG A 118 -5.82 6.25 -21.19
N THR A 119 -5.05 5.26 -20.77
CA THR A 119 -3.70 5.04 -21.34
C THR A 119 -3.49 3.68 -21.99
N LYS A 120 -4.38 3.25 -22.90
CA LYS A 120 -4.04 2.24 -23.93
C LYS A 120 -4.87 2.46 -25.20
N VAL A 121 -4.39 3.27 -26.15
CA VAL A 121 -4.26 2.95 -27.60
C VAL A 121 -3.38 4.01 -28.27
N SER A 122 -2.10 3.72 -28.45
CA SER A 122 -1.33 4.22 -29.60
C SER A 122 -0.13 3.31 -29.84
N SER A 123 -0.34 2.27 -30.66
CA SER A 123 0.69 1.67 -31.52
C SER A 123 0.07 0.53 -32.32
N LYS A 124 -0.33 0.82 -33.57
CA LYS A 124 -0.29 -0.12 -34.69
C LYS A 124 -0.80 0.54 -35.99
N LYS A 125 0.14 1.00 -36.81
CA LYS A 125 0.42 0.49 -38.17
C LYS A 125 1.23 1.52 -38.98
N SER A 126 2.54 1.33 -39.01
CA SER A 126 3.31 1.56 -40.22
C SER A 126 3.06 0.36 -41.15
N LYS A 127 2.44 0.59 -42.30
CA LYS A 127 2.46 -0.33 -43.44
C LYS A 127 2.85 0.46 -44.69
N SER A 128 4.11 0.28 -45.07
CA SER A 128 4.62 0.10 -46.44
C SER A 128 3.75 0.62 -47.60
N ARG A 129 4.25 1.68 -48.25
CA ARG A 129 4.09 2.03 -49.67
C ARG A 129 5.43 2.68 -50.04
N SER A 130 6.07 2.46 -51.17
CA SER A 130 5.99 1.55 -52.31
C SER A 130 7.37 1.63 -52.97
#